data_AF-A0A7C5HCB8-F1
#
_entry.id   AF-A0A7C5HCB8-F1
#
_cell.length_a   1.000
_cell.length_b   1.000
_cell.length_c   1.000
_cell.angle_alpha   90.00
_cell.angle_beta   90.00
_cell.angle_gamma   90.00
#
_symmetry.space_group_name_H-M   'P 1'
#
loop_
_entity.id
_entity.type
_entity.pdbx_description
1 polymer ?
#
loop_
_entity_poly.entity_id
_entity_poly.type
_entity_poly.pdbx_seq_one_letter_code
_entity_poly.pdbx_strand_id
1 'polypeptide(L)' 'MRQEWVKKRQNDTVRTQMHYAKQGIITEEMYYVAQVENLDAELVRSEVARGRMIIPA' A
#
# COMPACT_ATOMS: atom_id res chain seq x y z
N MET A 1 -8.20 -13.06 2.31
CA MET A 1 -6.98 -12.23 2.25
C MET A 1 -7.22 -10.93 1.47
N ARG A 2 -6.83 -10.76 0.19
CA ARG A 2 -6.98 -9.45 -0.51
C ARG A 2 -8.43 -8.91 -0.56
N GLN A 3 -9.42 -9.78 -0.77
CA GLN A 3 -10.83 -9.36 -0.81
C GLN A 3 -11.29 -8.67 0.49
N GLU A 4 -10.73 -9.05 1.64
CA GLU A 4 -11.08 -8.44 2.94
C GLU A 4 -10.40 -7.07 3.10
N TRP A 5 -9.18 -6.92 2.59
CA TRP A 5 -8.44 -5.66 2.62
C TRP A 5 -9.12 -4.61 1.74
N VAL A 6 -9.52 -5.00 0.52
CA VAL A 6 -10.22 -4.12 -0.42
C VAL A 6 -11.60 -3.70 0.11
N LYS A 7 -12.32 -4.59 0.80
CA LYS A 7 -13.62 -4.28 1.42
C LYS A 7 -13.56 -3.09 2.37
N LYS A 8 -12.47 -2.93 3.14
CA LYS A 8 -12.31 -1.81 4.09
C LYS A 8 -12.30 -0.44 3.40
N ARG A 9 -11.86 -0.40 2.13
CA ARG A 9 -11.63 0.81 1.35
C ARG A 9 -12.55 0.90 0.13
N GLN A 10 -13.61 0.10 0.12
CA GLN A 10 -14.51 -0.04 -1.04
C GLN A 10 -15.29 1.23 -1.36
N ASN A 11 -15.43 2.14 -0.40
CA ASN A 11 -16.19 3.38 -0.53
C ASN A 11 -15.30 4.58 -0.90
N ASP A 12 -13.98 4.42 -0.87
CA ASP A 12 -13.04 5.50 -1.14
C ASP A 12 -13.12 5.90 -2.62
N THR A 13 -13.03 7.19 -2.93
CA THR A 13 -13.09 7.68 -4.31
C THR A 13 -11.86 7.28 -5.12
N VAL A 14 -10.68 7.25 -4.48
CA VAL A 14 -9.41 6.89 -5.11
C VAL A 14 -8.82 5.69 -4.38
N ARG A 15 -8.64 4.57 -5.09
CA ARG A 15 -8.27 3.27 -4.49
C ARG A 15 -6.91 2.76 -4.96
N THR A 16 -5.94 3.65 -5.09
CA THR A 16 -4.58 3.28 -5.53
C THR A 16 -3.63 3.22 -4.35
N GLN A 17 -2.64 2.34 -4.43
CA GLN A 17 -1.59 2.24 -3.40
C GLN A 17 -0.84 3.57 -3.24
N MET A 18 -0.61 4.29 -4.34
CA MET A 18 0.01 5.63 -4.32
C MET A 18 -0.84 6.67 -3.58
N HIS A 19 -2.16 6.63 -3.71
CA HIS A 19 -3.05 7.55 -2.99
C HIS A 19 -2.91 7.38 -1.48
N TYR A 20 -3.02 6.14 -0.99
CA TYR A 20 -2.85 5.82 0.43
C TYR A 20 -1.43 6.13 0.93
N ALA A 21 -0.42 5.79 0.13
CA ALA A 21 0.97 6.09 0.47
C ALA A 21 1.22 7.58 0.69
N LYS A 22 0.70 8.45 -0.19
CA LYS A 22 0.84 9.91 -0.08
C LYS A 22 0.10 10.50 1.13
N GLN A 23 -0.90 9.80 1.66
CA GLN A 23 -1.60 10.15 2.90
C GLN A 23 -0.89 9.64 4.17
N GLY A 24 0.25 8.96 4.03
CA GLY A 24 0.96 8.35 5.15
C GLY A 24 0.35 7.03 5.62
N ILE A 25 -0.58 6.45 4.86
CA ILE A 25 -1.25 5.20 5.20
C ILE A 25 -0.43 4.02 4.67
N ILE A 26 -0.02 3.12 5.56
CA ILE A 26 0.55 1.81 5.20
C ILE A 26 -0.62 0.85 4.99
N THR A 27 -0.76 0.36 3.76
CA THR A 27 -1.82 -0.59 3.40
C THR A 27 -1.41 -2.03 3.73
N GLU A 28 -2.38 -2.94 3.82
CA GLU A 28 -2.07 -4.37 3.99
C GLU A 28 -1.22 -4.91 2.84
N GLU A 29 -1.38 -4.39 1.61
CA GLU A 29 -0.52 -4.75 0.49
C GLU A 29 0.93 -4.29 0.68
N MET A 30 1.16 -3.06 1.18
CA MET A 30 2.50 -2.58 1.51
C MET A 30 3.13 -3.39 2.65
N TYR A 31 2.34 -3.74 3.67
CA TYR A 31 2.82 -4.56 4.78
C TYR A 31 3.20 -5.96 4.29
N TYR A 32 2.39 -6.57 3.43
CA TYR A 32 2.70 -7.87 2.83
C TYR A 32 4.00 -7.83 2.03
N VAL A 33 4.17 -6.84 1.14
CA VAL A 33 5.41 -6.69 0.35
C VAL A 33 6.61 -6.47 1.26
N ALA A 34 6.49 -5.64 2.30
CA ALA A 34 7.55 -5.40 3.26
C ALA A 34 7.99 -6.69 3.97
N GLN A 35 7.05 -7.53 4.39
CA GLN A 35 7.37 -8.83 5.01
C GLN A 35 8.04 -9.79 4.03
N VAL A 36 7.55 -9.88 2.78
CA VAL A 36 8.12 -10.77 1.76
C VAL A 36 9.55 -10.36 1.38
N GLU A 37 9.81 -9.05 1.27
CA GLU A 37 11.12 -8.51 0.91
C GLU A 37 12.04 -8.31 2.12
N ASN A 38 11.57 -8.62 3.34
CA ASN A 38 12.27 -8.36 4.60
C ASN A 38 12.74 -6.90 4.74
N LEU A 39 11.85 -5.97 4.42
CA LEU A 39 12.04 -4.52 4.48
C LEU A 39 11.11 -3.89 5.53
N ASP A 40 11.40 -2.64 5.91
CA ASP A 40 10.49 -1.82 6.69
C ASP A 40 9.25 -1.43 5.85
N ALA A 41 8.06 -1.54 6.43
CA ALA A 41 6.81 -1.14 5.77
C ALA A 41 6.76 0.36 5.45
N GLU A 42 7.40 1.18 6.27
CA GLU A 42 7.52 2.63 6.05
C GLU A 42 8.45 2.94 4.88
N LEU A 43 9.50 2.13 4.67
CA LEU A 43 10.32 2.23 3.46
C LEU A 43 9.45 1.97 2.22
N VAL A 44 8.74 0.84 2.17
CA VAL A 44 7.84 0.50 1.06
C VAL A 44 6.81 1.60 0.80
N ARG A 45 6.14 2.09 1.84
CA ARG A 45 5.19 3.20 1.73
C ARG A 45 5.84 4.45 1.13
N SER A 46 7.04 4.82 1.60
CA SER A 46 7.76 6.00 1.10
C SER A 46 8.16 5.86 -0.38
N GLU A 47 8.58 4.66 -0.81
CA GLU A 47 8.90 4.35 -2.22
C GLU A 47 7.68 4.49 -3.13
N VAL A 48 6.52 4.02 -2.66
CA VAL A 48 5.25 4.11 -3.39
C VAL A 48 4.76 5.57 -3.43
N ALA A 49 4.87 6.31 -2.33
CA ALA A 49 4.48 7.71 -2.26
C ALA A 49 5.27 8.60 -3.23
N ARG A 50 6.58 8.34 -3.35
CA ARG A 50 7.49 9.07 -4.26
C ARG A 50 7.47 8.56 -5.71
N GLY A 51 6.71 7.50 -5.99
CA GLY A 51 6.56 6.94 -7.34
C GLY A 51 7.77 6.18 -7.87
N ARG A 52 8.70 5.77 -7.00
CA ARG A 52 9.86 4.94 -7.36
C ARG A 52 9.57 3.44 -7.29
N MET A 53 8.49 3.07 -6.60
CA MET A 53 7.97 1.71 -6.52
C MET A 53 6.47 1.71 -6.84
N ILE A 54 6.00 0.64 -7.46
CA ILE A 54 4.58 0.38 -7.69
C ILE A 54 4.22 -1.00 -7.13
N ILE A 55 3.01 -1.13 -6.59
CA ILE A 55 2.43 -2.41 -6.20
C ILE A 55 1.18 -2.64 -7.05
N PRO A 56 1.22 -3.53 -8.07
CA PRO A 56 0.06 -3.87 -8.87
C PRO A 56 -0.87 -4.78 -8.07
N ALA A 57 -1.82 -4.18 -7.35
CA ALA A 57 -2.75 -4.89 -6.46
C ALA A 57 -4.21 -4.69 -6.87
#